data_AF-A0A497G9R7-F1
#
_entry.id   AF-A0A497G9R7-F1
#
_cell.length_a   1.000
_cell.length_b   1.000
_cell.length_c   1.000
_cell.angle_alpha   90.00
_cell.angle_beta   90.00
_cell.angle_gamma   90.00
#
_symmetry.space_group_name_H-M   'P 1'
#
loop_
_entity.id
_entity.type
_entity.pdbx_description
1 polymer ?
#
loop_
_entity_poly.entity_id
_entity_poly.type
_entity_poly.pdbx_seq_one_letter_code
_entity_poly.pdbx_strand_id
1 'polypeptide(L)'
;MPKKLILVTTDWAPFSGKLRRICEEEAERAGVEFEVKKDDWMFLSKYGEKDELGGTDVPQVFVEEEGQVAHILTKVPLDDRGKPNFEEARRRIAAALGL
;
A
#
# COMPACT_ATOMS: atom_id res chain seq x y z
N MET A 1 12.25 4.84 16.13
CA MET A 1 13.00 4.14 15.07
C MET A 1 12.37 4.49 13.72
N PRO A 2 13.04 4.39 12.57
CA PRO A 2 12.44 4.81 11.31
C PRO A 2 11.34 3.84 10.92
N LYS A 3 10.12 4.37 10.79
CA LYS A 3 8.97 3.70 10.18
C LYS A 3 8.80 4.29 8.79
N LYS A 4 8.51 3.45 7.80
CA LYS A 4 8.37 3.86 6.39
C LYS A 4 7.12 3.23 5.78
N LEU A 5 6.32 4.05 5.10
CA LEU A 5 5.23 3.57 4.25
C LEU A 5 5.77 3.36 2.83
N ILE A 6 5.43 2.22 2.22
CA ILE A 6 5.89 1.85 0.88
C ILE A 6 4.68 1.56 0.00
N LEU A 7 4.62 2.21 -1.16
CA LEU A 7 3.67 1.89 -2.23
C LEU A 7 4.42 1.24 -3.39
N VAL A 8 4.07 0.01 -3.72
CA VAL A 8 4.53 -0.63 -4.96
C VAL A 8 3.44 -0.52 -6.01
N THR A 9 3.77 0.06 -7.16
CA THR A 9 2.77 0.39 -8.19
C THR A 9 3.38 0.44 -9.58
N THR A 10 2.54 0.60 -10.59
CA THR A 10 2.93 0.92 -11.97
C THR A 10 2.04 2.04 -12.53
N ASP A 11 2.42 2.62 -13.66
CA ASP A 11 1.75 3.79 -14.25
C ASP A 11 0.37 3.45 -14.82
N TRP A 12 0.16 2.21 -15.27
CA TRP A 12 -1.11 1.75 -15.84
C TRP A 12 -2.07 1.16 -14.80
N ALA A 13 -1.61 0.92 -13.57
CA ALA A 13 -2.44 0.26 -12.57
C ALA A 13 -3.61 1.16 -12.15
N PRO A 14 -4.80 0.57 -11.93
CA PRO A 14 -5.96 1.32 -11.51
C PRO A 14 -5.72 1.94 -10.14
N PHE A 15 -6.19 3.16 -9.96
CA PHE A 15 -6.17 3.89 -8.69
C PHE A 15 -4.79 4.24 -8.12
N SER A 16 -3.68 3.95 -8.82
CA SER A 16 -2.30 4.27 -8.37
C SER A 16 -2.15 5.71 -7.90
N GLY A 17 -2.65 6.68 -8.67
CA GLY A 17 -2.55 8.10 -8.31
C GLY A 17 -3.36 8.46 -7.05
N LYS A 18 -4.56 7.89 -6.90
CA LYS A 18 -5.41 8.14 -5.72
C LYS A 18 -4.82 7.49 -4.47
N LEU A 19 -4.33 6.26 -4.58
CA LEU A 19 -3.72 5.54 -3.47
C LEU A 19 -2.38 6.15 -3.06
N ARG A 20 -1.55 6.58 -4.03
CA ARG A 20 -0.32 7.35 -3.77
C ARG A 20 -0.59 8.57 -2.91
N ARG A 21 -1.60 9.36 -3.27
CA ARG A 21 -1.98 10.56 -2.50
C ARG A 21 -2.44 10.23 -1.09
N ILE A 22 -3.22 9.15 -0.91
CA ILE A 22 -3.64 8.70 0.42
C ILE A 22 -2.42 8.30 1.27
N CYS A 23 -1.50 7.52 0.69
CA CYS A 23 -0.28 7.12 1.38
C CYS A 23 0.58 8.32 1.78
N GLU A 24 0.77 9.29 0.87
CA GLU A 24 1.52 10.51 1.13
C GLU A 24 0.90 11.34 2.27
N GLU A 25 -0.42 11.56 2.23
CA GLU A 25 -1.15 12.30 3.28
C GLU A 25 -1.07 11.60 4.64
N GLU A 26 -1.24 10.28 4.71
CA GLU A 26 -1.18 9.55 6.00
C GLU A 26 0.25 9.42 6.53
N ALA A 27 1.25 9.27 5.65
CA ALA A 27 2.65 9.25 6.04
C ALA A 27 3.10 10.60 6.62
N GLU A 28 2.70 11.71 5.98
CA GLU A 28 2.95 13.06 6.50
C GLU A 28 2.30 13.26 7.87
N ARG A 29 1.04 12.85 8.04
CA ARG A 29 0.33 12.93 9.33
C ARG A 29 1.00 12.12 10.45
N ALA A 30 1.57 10.95 10.12
CA ALA A 30 2.28 10.12 11.08
C ALA A 30 3.75 10.52 11.29
N GLY A 31 4.28 11.45 10.49
CA GLY A 31 5.69 11.84 10.53
C GLY A 31 6.65 10.72 10.11
N VAL A 32 6.23 9.86 9.19
CA VAL A 32 6.99 8.71 8.68
C VAL A 32 7.45 8.93 7.24
N GLU A 33 8.49 8.23 6.81
CA GLU A 33 8.99 8.32 5.43
C GLU A 33 8.00 7.64 4.47
N PHE A 34 7.85 8.16 3.25
CA PHE A 34 7.02 7.55 2.20
C PHE A 34 7.84 7.27 0.94
N GLU A 35 7.81 6.02 0.47
CA GLU A 35 8.53 5.58 -0.72
C GLU A 35 7.58 4.99 -1.77
N VAL A 36 7.79 5.36 -3.03
CA VAL A 36 7.09 4.73 -4.17
C VAL A 36 8.07 3.89 -4.98
N LYS A 37 7.81 2.59 -5.05
CA LYS A 37 8.56 1.63 -5.85
C LYS A 37 7.78 1.34 -7.14
N LYS A 38 8.19 1.94 -8.24
CA LYS A 38 7.59 1.68 -9.56
C LYS A 38 8.13 0.37 -10.14
N ASP A 39 7.23 -0.51 -10.60
CA ASP A 39 7.56 -1.75 -11.29
C ASP A 39 8.59 -2.65 -10.55
N ASP A 40 8.63 -2.57 -9.21
CA ASP A 40 9.53 -3.37 -8.38
C ASP A 40 8.96 -4.77 -8.12
N TRP A 41 9.00 -5.60 -9.17
CA TRP A 41 8.52 -6.97 -9.14
C TRP A 41 9.32 -7.86 -8.18
N MET A 42 10.58 -7.52 -7.89
CA MET A 42 11.39 -8.26 -6.92
C MET A 42 10.87 -8.03 -5.50
N PHE A 43 10.54 -6.79 -5.15
CA PHE A 43 9.91 -6.48 -3.86
C PHE A 43 8.58 -7.22 -3.70
N LEU A 44 7.72 -7.17 -4.73
CA LEU A 44 6.44 -7.88 -4.73
C LEU A 44 6.59 -9.40 -4.64
N SER A 45 7.57 -9.97 -5.33
CA SER A 45 7.83 -11.42 -5.25
C SER A 45 8.21 -11.86 -3.83
N LYS A 46 8.92 -11.00 -3.08
CA LYS A 46 9.41 -11.26 -1.73
C LYS A 46 8.39 -10.96 -0.63
N TYR A 47 7.65 -9.85 -0.75
CA TYR A 47 6.80 -9.33 0.33
C TYR A 47 5.34 -9.16 -0.08
N GLY A 48 5.05 -9.10 -1.38
CA GLY A 48 3.71 -8.91 -1.90
C GLY A 48 2.81 -10.11 -1.67
N GLU A 49 1.54 -9.84 -1.46
CA GLU A 49 0.53 -10.88 -1.42
C GLU A 49 0.23 -11.32 -2.86
N LYS A 50 0.12 -12.65 -3.02
CA LYS A 50 -0.12 -13.31 -4.30
C LYS A 50 -1.50 -13.96 -4.27
N ASP A 51 -2.16 -13.98 -5.40
CA ASP A 51 -3.40 -14.76 -5.55
C ASP A 51 -3.10 -16.27 -5.56
N GLU A 52 -4.17 -17.08 -5.60
CA GLU A 52 -4.11 -18.54 -5.59
C GLU A 52 -3.34 -19.12 -6.80
N LEU A 53 -3.20 -18.35 -7.88
CA LEU A 53 -2.49 -18.73 -9.10
C LEU A 53 -1.04 -18.19 -9.11
N GLY A 54 -0.62 -17.50 -8.06
CA GLY A 54 0.70 -16.88 -7.94
C GLY A 54 0.81 -15.51 -8.64
N GLY A 55 -0.30 -14.97 -9.13
CA GLY A 55 -0.38 -13.62 -9.69
C GLY A 55 -0.18 -12.56 -8.61
N THR A 56 0.50 -11.47 -8.96
CA THR A 56 0.70 -10.32 -8.07
C THR A 56 0.06 -9.10 -8.70
N ASP A 57 -1.02 -8.62 -8.07
CA ASP A 57 -1.66 -7.37 -8.46
C ASP A 57 -0.94 -6.16 -7.88
N VAL A 58 -1.09 -5.03 -8.55
CA VAL A 58 -0.64 -3.71 -8.10
C VAL A 58 -1.80 -2.70 -8.26
N PRO A 59 -1.87 -1.66 -7.43
CA PRO A 59 -0.91 -1.28 -6.38
C PRO A 59 -1.04 -2.05 -5.06
N GLN A 60 0.08 -2.28 -4.38
CA GLN A 60 0.13 -2.80 -3.01
C GLN A 60 0.81 -1.82 -2.04
N VAL A 61 0.37 -1.82 -0.78
CA VAL A 61 0.89 -0.94 0.28
C VAL A 61 1.49 -1.77 1.40
N PHE A 62 2.64 -1.34 1.88
CA PHE A 62 3.42 -1.98 2.95
C PHE A 62 3.88 -0.95 3.96
N VAL A 63 4.22 -1.43 5.14
CA VAL A 63 4.97 -0.67 6.14
C VAL A 63 6.26 -1.41 6.47
N GLU A 64 7.36 -0.67 6.55
CA GLU A 64 8.63 -1.16 7.04
C GLU A 64 8.90 -0.55 8.41
N GLU A 65 9.14 -1.40 9.40
CA GLU A 65 9.48 -1.02 10.77
C GLU A 65 10.64 -1.92 11.24
N GLU A 66 11.77 -1.31 11.60
CA GLU A 66 12.98 -2.03 12.03
C GLU A 66 13.47 -3.10 11.01
N GLY A 67 13.30 -2.82 9.72
CA GLY A 67 13.66 -3.72 8.62
C GLY A 67 12.69 -4.87 8.38
N GLN A 68 11.59 -4.94 9.15
CA GLN A 68 10.50 -5.88 8.93
C GLN A 68 9.45 -5.23 8.04
N VAL A 69 9.16 -5.86 6.89
CA VAL A 69 8.13 -5.42 5.95
C VAL A 69 6.84 -6.16 6.25
N ALA A 70 5.78 -5.42 6.56
CA ALA A 70 4.43 -5.93 6.74
C ALA A 70 3.51 -5.40 5.64
N HIS A 71 2.67 -6.27 5.10
CA HIS A 71 1.69 -5.94 4.09
C HIS A 71 0.44 -5.28 4.71
N ILE A 72 -0.08 -4.23 4.07
CA ILE A 72 -1.28 -3.49 4.51
C ILE A 72 -2.45 -3.70 3.54
N LEU A 73 -2.20 -3.54 2.23
CA LEU A 73 -3.24 -3.55 1.20
C LEU A 73 -2.73 -4.20 -0.09
N THR A 74 -3.44 -5.21 -0.58
CA THR A 74 -3.17 -5.88 -1.85
C THR A 74 -3.83 -5.16 -3.03
N LYS A 75 -4.96 -4.52 -2.73
CA LYS A 75 -5.82 -3.80 -3.67
C LYS A 75 -6.69 -2.81 -2.92
N VAL A 76 -7.27 -1.85 -3.63
CA VAL A 76 -8.28 -0.95 -3.05
C VAL A 76 -9.48 -1.81 -2.57
N PRO A 77 -9.88 -1.73 -1.28
CA PRO A 77 -11.05 -2.44 -0.77
C PRO A 77 -12.30 -2.04 -1.54
N LEU A 78 -13.33 -2.90 -1.52
CA LEU A 78 -14.63 -2.58 -2.09
C LEU A 78 -15.63 -2.26 -0.97
N ASP A 79 -16.61 -1.41 -1.26
CA ASP A 79 -17.78 -1.19 -0.40
C ASP A 79 -18.84 -2.28 -0.62
N ASP A 80 -19.94 -2.21 0.12
CA ASP A 80 -21.05 -3.17 0.04
C ASP A 80 -21.73 -3.22 -1.34
N ARG A 81 -21.43 -2.26 -2.22
CA ARG A 81 -21.95 -2.16 -3.60
C ARG A 81 -20.90 -2.58 -4.63
N GLY A 82 -19.74 -3.08 -4.20
CA GLY A 82 -18.63 -3.47 -5.07
C GLY A 82 -17.86 -2.29 -5.67
N LYS A 83 -17.99 -1.07 -5.13
CA LYS A 83 -17.25 0.10 -5.59
C LYS A 83 -15.97 0.30 -4.79
N PRO A 84 -14.91 0.92 -5.36
CA PRO A 84 -13.68 1.22 -4.63
C PRO A 84 -13.95 2.05 -3.36
N ASN A 85 -13.51 1.54 -2.22
CA ASN A 85 -13.65 2.14 -0.90
C ASN A 85 -12.30 2.72 -0.43
N PHE A 86 -12.05 3.97 -0.80
CA PHE A 86 -10.84 4.69 -0.42
C PHE A 86 -10.80 5.12 1.05
N GLU A 87 -11.96 5.23 1.69
CA GLU A 87 -12.03 5.54 3.13
C GLU A 87 -11.52 4.36 3.94
N GLU A 88 -11.93 3.14 3.59
CA GLU A 88 -11.41 1.92 4.19
C GLU A 88 -9.91 1.72 3.91
N ALA A 89 -9.46 2.02 2.68
CA ALA A 89 -8.03 2.02 2.37
C ALA A 89 -7.24 2.97 3.30
N ARG A 90 -7.70 4.23 3.42
CA ARG A 90 -7.08 5.21 4.32
C ARG A 90 -7.08 4.73 5.76
N ARG A 91 -8.21 4.18 6.24
CA ARG A 91 -8.34 3.68 7.61
C ARG A 91 -7.32 2.58 7.92
N ARG A 92 -7.13 1.62 7.00
CA ARG A 92 -6.14 0.54 7.17
C ARG A 92 -4.70 1.07 7.18
N ILE A 93 -4.39 2.02 6.30
CA ILE A 93 -3.07 2.67 6.25
C ILE A 93 -2.81 3.44 7.55
N ALA A 94 -3.75 4.28 7.99
CA ALA A 94 -3.66 5.04 9.22
C ALA A 94 -3.45 4.13 10.44
N ALA A 95 -4.24 3.06 10.55
CA ALA A 95 -4.11 2.08 11.63
C ALA A 95 -2.74 1.40 11.64
N ALA A 96 -2.18 1.05 10.48
CA ALA A 96 -0.83 0.47 10.38
C ALA A 96 0.27 1.45 10.80
N LEU A 97 0.02 2.76 10.67
CA LEU A 97 0.90 3.83 11.11
C LEU A 97 0.70 4.23 12.59
N GLY A 98 -0.32 3.71 13.26
CA GLY A 98 -0.64 4.04 14.65
C GLY A 98 -1.42 5.35 14.83
N LEU A 99 -2.13 5.79 13.79
CA LEU A 99 -3.05 6.94 13.80
C LEU A 99 -4.49 6.55 14.14
#